data_AF-A0A524FUP0-F1
#
_entry.id   AF-A0A524FUP0-F1
#
_cell.length_a   1.000
_cell.length_b   1.000
_cell.length_c   1.000
_cell.angle_alpha   90.00
_cell.angle_beta   90.00
_cell.angle_gamma   90.00
#
_symmetry.space_group_name_H-M   'P 1'
#
loop_
_entity.id
_entity.type
_entity.pdbx_description
1 polymer ?
#
loop_
_entity_poly.entity_id
_entity_poly.type
_entity_poly.pdbx_seq_one_letter_code
_entity_poly.pdbx_strand_id
1 'polypeptide(L)'
;MRSKDYIMCPVCGGRVLVEHEDKVNLCQYCASPVLGPSQDRDCVNHPNRVATEVCHVCGDLICDECAEKRVGDYGGKLLTLVNCTKKPCLSESSWANVLNEEYQKLANMDWSDKVDNFILRITGVGAVIMMVFELIFILGMLYMYFIPSIAILFPIWTIGG
;
A
#
# COMPACT_ATOMS: atom_id res chain seq x y z
N MET A 1 2.07 37.36 23.56
CA MET A 1 2.31 35.91 23.75
C MET A 1 0.98 35.28 24.12
N ARG A 2 0.26 34.69 23.15
CA ARG A 2 -1.01 33.96 23.39
C ARG A 2 -0.71 32.61 24.02
N SER A 3 -1.57 32.13 24.92
CA SER A 3 -1.47 30.78 25.46
C SER A 3 -1.45 29.78 24.31
N LYS A 4 -0.49 28.86 24.34
CA LYS A 4 -0.50 27.71 23.43
C LYS A 4 -1.58 26.78 23.95
N ASP A 5 -2.77 26.90 23.37
CA ASP A 5 -3.84 25.97 23.68
C ASP A 5 -3.52 24.62 23.02
N TYR A 6 -3.66 23.55 23.80
CA TYR A 6 -3.38 22.20 23.35
C TYR A 6 -4.69 21.45 23.21
N ILE A 7 -4.89 20.80 22.07
CA ILE A 7 -6.01 19.90 21.84
C ILE A 7 -5.51 18.45 21.77
N MET A 8 -6.36 17.52 22.19
CA MET A 8 -6.07 16.08 22.09
C MET A 8 -6.39 15.59 20.68
N CYS A 9 -5.44 14.87 20.07
CA CYS A 9 -5.66 14.26 18.77
C CYS A 9 -6.71 13.14 18.89
N PRO A 10 -7.80 13.17 18.11
CA PRO A 10 -8.85 12.15 18.18
C PRO A 10 -8.39 10.77 17.69
N VAL A 11 -7.29 10.70 16.93
CA VAL A 11 -6.79 9.45 16.34
C VAL A 11 -5.89 8.68 17.30
N CYS A 12 -4.89 9.36 17.88
CA CYS A 12 -3.87 8.71 18.70
C CYS A 12 -3.85 9.16 20.17
N GLY A 13 -4.69 10.13 20.55
CA GLY A 13 -4.65 10.76 21.88
C GLY A 13 -3.42 11.65 22.13
N GLY A 14 -2.56 11.85 21.13
CA GLY A 14 -1.37 12.70 21.23
C GLY A 14 -1.70 14.19 21.34
N ARG A 15 -0.75 14.99 21.82
CA ARG A 15 -0.91 16.44 21.92
C ARG A 15 -0.79 17.09 20.54
N VAL A 16 -1.71 18.00 20.23
CA VAL A 16 -1.66 18.87 19.07
C VAL A 16 -1.39 20.28 19.55
N LEU A 17 -0.37 20.91 18.99
CA LEU A 17 -0.10 22.32 19.23
C LEU A 17 -1.00 23.13 18.29
N VAL A 18 -1.89 23.97 18.84
CA VAL A 18 -2.69 24.89 18.03
C VAL A 18 -1.82 26.10 17.71
N GLU A 19 -1.24 26.14 16.52
CA GLU A 19 -0.49 27.29 16.02
C GLU A 19 -1.43 28.30 15.35
N HIS A 20 -2.49 27.80 14.71
CA HIS A 20 -3.47 28.57 13.98
C HIS A 20 -4.88 28.12 14.40
N GLU A 21 -5.72 29.05 14.85
CA GLU A 21 -7.10 28.75 15.27
C GLU A 21 -7.98 28.40 14.05
N ASP A 22 -7.78 29.09 12.92
CA ASP A 22 -8.61 28.99 11.72
C ASP A 22 -8.09 27.99 10.67
N LYS A 23 -7.07 27.19 11.00
CA LYS A 23 -6.42 26.25 10.06
C LYS A 23 -6.20 24.88 10.69
N VAL A 24 -5.93 23.90 9.82
CA VAL A 24 -5.61 22.55 10.25
C VAL A 24 -4.23 22.54 10.93
N ASN A 25 -4.19 21.97 12.12
CA ASN A 25 -2.97 21.75 12.90
C ASN A 25 -2.53 20.28 12.79
N LEU A 26 -1.23 20.01 12.91
CA LEU A 26 -0.70 18.65 12.82
C LEU A 26 -0.44 18.07 14.22
N CYS A 27 -0.87 16.83 14.44
CA CYS A 27 -0.52 16.12 15.65
C CYS A 27 0.98 15.83 15.69
N GLN A 28 1.65 16.18 16.78
CA GLN A 28 3.10 15.97 16.94
C GLN A 28 3.48 14.48 16.96
N TYR A 29 2.55 13.60 17.32
CA TYR A 29 2.82 12.18 17.48
C TYR A 29 2.58 11.37 16.19
N CYS A 30 1.44 11.57 15.53
CA CYS A 30 1.03 10.78 14.37
C CYS A 30 0.98 11.57 13.05
N ALA A 31 1.31 12.86 13.08
CA ALA A 31 1.18 13.78 11.94
C ALA A 31 -0.23 13.82 11.32
N SER A 32 -1.26 13.39 12.06
CA SER A 32 -2.65 13.47 11.61
C SER A 32 -3.12 14.93 11.61
N PRO A 33 -3.83 15.37 10.55
CA PRO A 33 -4.45 16.69 10.50
C PRO A 33 -5.62 16.77 11.49
N VAL A 34 -5.62 17.81 12.33
CA VAL A 34 -6.66 18.09 13.32
C VAL A 34 -7.17 19.51 13.13
N LEU A 35 -8.49 19.66 13.07
CA LEU A 35 -9.15 20.95 12.89
C LEU A 35 -8.84 21.89 14.06
N GLY A 36 -8.61 23.16 13.73
CA GLY A 36 -8.56 24.23 14.73
C GLY A 36 -9.93 24.47 15.37
N PRO A 37 -9.98 25.04 16.59
CA PRO A 37 -11.22 25.20 17.35
C PRO A 37 -12.25 26.15 16.71
N SER A 38 -11.82 27.12 15.91
CA SER A 38 -12.69 28.04 15.15
C SER A 38 -12.88 27.63 13.69
N GLN A 39 -12.25 26.53 13.27
CA GLN A 39 -12.28 26.09 11.89
C GLN A 39 -13.52 25.27 11.58
N ASP A 40 -14.26 25.67 10.53
CA ASP A 40 -15.38 24.91 10.02
C ASP A 40 -14.90 23.65 9.25
N ARG A 41 -15.74 22.62 9.15
CA ARG A 41 -15.43 21.36 8.47
C ARG A 41 -15.59 21.46 6.94
N ASP A 42 -16.12 22.58 6.47
CA ASP A 42 -16.43 22.80 5.07
C ASP A 42 -15.20 23.24 4.26
N CYS A 43 -15.24 22.96 2.97
CA CYS A 43 -14.21 23.37 2.04
C CYS A 43 -14.14 24.90 1.98
N VAL A 44 -12.92 25.45 2.05
CA VAL A 44 -12.71 26.91 1.88
C VAL A 44 -13.22 27.40 0.52
N ASN A 45 -13.15 26.54 -0.51
CA ASN A 45 -13.62 26.85 -1.86
C ASN A 45 -15.14 26.63 -2.06
N HIS A 46 -15.77 25.81 -1.23
CA HIS A 46 -17.18 25.44 -1.33
C HIS A 46 -17.83 25.38 0.07
N PRO A 47 -18.42 26.47 0.56
CA PRO A 47 -18.88 26.61 1.95
C PRO A 47 -20.16 25.80 2.29
N ASN A 48 -20.55 24.86 1.44
CA ASN A 48 -21.69 23.95 1.66
C ASN A 48 -21.29 22.47 1.47
N ARG A 49 -20.00 22.18 1.34
CA ARG A 49 -19.48 20.84 1.10
C ARG A 49 -18.40 20.54 2.13
N VAL A 50 -18.54 19.38 2.78
CA VAL A 50 -17.55 18.89 3.74
C VAL A 50 -16.24 18.62 3.01
N ALA A 51 -15.14 19.08 3.61
CA ALA A 51 -13.82 18.88 3.06
C ALA A 51 -13.40 17.41 3.09
N THR A 52 -12.82 16.96 1.97
CA THR A 52 -12.30 15.60 1.79
C THR A 52 -10.80 15.55 2.02
N GLU A 53 -10.09 16.65 1.76
CA GLU A 53 -8.63 16.70 1.79
C GLU A 53 -8.11 17.97 2.47
N VAL A 54 -6.82 17.95 2.83
CA VAL A 54 -6.11 19.08 3.45
C VAL A 54 -4.95 19.49 2.56
N CYS A 55 -4.88 20.77 2.21
CA CYS A 55 -3.73 21.38 1.55
C CYS A 55 -2.50 21.30 2.45
N HIS A 56 -1.47 20.53 2.05
CA HIS A 56 -0.28 20.32 2.87
C HIS A 56 0.56 21.59 3.06
N VAL A 57 0.52 22.50 2.08
CA VAL A 57 1.30 23.76 2.10
C VAL A 57 0.62 24.79 3.00
N CYS A 58 -0.69 24.95 2.83
CA CYS A 58 -1.43 26.06 3.41
C CYS A 58 -2.23 25.73 4.67
N GLY A 59 -2.48 24.44 4.92
CA GLY A 59 -3.30 23.94 6.02
C GLY A 59 -4.80 24.17 5.82
N ASP A 60 -5.22 24.56 4.62
CA ASP A 60 -6.63 24.81 4.29
C ASP A 60 -7.35 23.51 3.95
N LEU A 61 -8.62 23.44 4.30
CA LEU A 61 -9.53 22.36 3.92
C LEU A 61 -10.01 22.54 2.49
N ILE A 62 -9.84 21.50 1.68
CA ILE A 62 -10.16 21.51 0.26
C ILE A 62 -11.09 20.36 -0.12
N CYS A 63 -11.88 20.61 -1.15
CA CYS A 63 -12.70 19.60 -1.82
C CYS A 63 -11.84 18.91 -2.89
N ASP A 64 -12.12 17.64 -3.16
CA ASP A 64 -11.40 16.80 -4.14
C ASP A 64 -11.31 17.47 -5.53
N GLU A 65 -12.40 18.12 -5.98
CA GLU A 65 -12.43 18.87 -7.26
C GLU A 65 -11.43 20.03 -7.34
N CYS A 66 -10.97 20.54 -6.18
CA CYS A 66 -10.02 21.64 -6.09
C CYS A 66 -8.62 21.20 -5.63
N ALA A 67 -8.38 19.90 -5.49
CA ALA A 67 -7.12 19.35 -5.07
C ALA A 67 -6.22 19.06 -6.28
N GLU A 68 -5.05 19.69 -6.31
CA GLU A 68 -4.01 19.35 -7.28
C GLU A 68 -2.95 18.48 -6.60
N LYS A 69 -2.83 17.23 -7.04
CA LYS A 69 -1.78 16.31 -6.59
C LYS A 69 -0.46 16.69 -7.27
N ARG A 70 0.57 16.95 -6.48
CA ARG A 70 1.92 17.24 -6.98
C ARG A 70 2.92 16.22 -6.45
N VAL A 71 3.84 15.81 -7.30
CA VAL A 71 4.96 14.91 -6.94
C VAL A 71 6.12 15.77 -6.47
N GLY A 72 6.45 15.58 -5.20
CA GLY A 72 7.50 16.32 -4.52
C GLY A 72 7.49 15.96 -3.04
N ASP A 73 8.69 15.74 -2.48
CA ASP A 73 8.84 15.44 -1.06
C ASP A 73 8.52 16.68 -0.21
N TYR A 74 7.35 16.66 0.43
CA TYR A 74 6.97 17.65 1.42
C TYR A 74 6.70 16.95 2.75
N GLY A 75 7.58 17.18 3.73
CA GLY A 75 7.45 16.60 5.07
C GLY A 75 7.55 15.07 5.10
N GLY A 76 8.31 14.45 4.19
CA GLY A 76 8.48 13.01 4.10
C GLY A 76 7.37 12.29 3.32
N LYS A 77 6.45 13.03 2.70
CA LYS A 77 5.43 12.50 1.78
C LYS A 77 5.81 12.84 0.35
N LEU A 78 5.88 11.81 -0.51
CA LEU A 78 6.17 11.94 -1.94
C LEU A 78 5.06 12.64 -2.74
N LEU A 79 3.84 12.71 -2.17
CA LEU A 79 2.67 13.34 -2.75
C LEU A 79 2.23 14.52 -1.90
N THR A 80 2.19 15.69 -2.52
CA THR A 80 1.79 16.94 -1.90
C THR A 80 0.45 17.40 -2.50
N LEU A 81 -0.55 17.58 -1.64
CA LEU A 81 -1.86 18.10 -2.03
C LEU A 81 -1.88 19.61 -1.90
N VAL A 82 -2.26 20.29 -2.98
CA VAL A 82 -2.27 21.76 -3.06
C VAL A 82 -3.62 22.26 -3.52
N ASN A 83 -4.08 23.37 -2.94
CA ASN A 83 -5.30 24.04 -3.39
C ASN A 83 -5.06 24.73 -4.75
N CYS A 84 -5.80 24.32 -5.79
CA CYS A 84 -5.65 24.85 -7.14
C CYS A 84 -6.11 26.32 -7.30
N THR A 85 -6.97 26.83 -6.41
CA THR A 85 -7.54 28.18 -6.55
C THR A 85 -6.67 29.26 -5.91
N LYS A 86 -5.82 28.87 -4.96
CA LYS A 86 -5.10 29.80 -4.09
C LYS A 86 -3.67 29.99 -4.60
N LYS A 87 -3.46 31.10 -5.32
CA LYS A 87 -2.15 31.52 -5.88
C LYS A 87 -0.95 31.41 -4.93
N PRO A 88 -1.02 31.83 -3.65
CA PRO A 88 0.15 31.72 -2.76
C PRO A 88 0.55 30.25 -2.50
N CYS A 89 -0.43 29.33 -2.47
CA CYS A 89 -0.16 27.90 -2.28
C CYS A 89 0.52 27.30 -3.50
N LEU A 90 0.07 27.70 -4.71
CA LEU A 90 0.68 27.30 -5.97
C LEU A 90 2.12 27.81 -6.14
N SER A 91 2.40 29.03 -5.67
CA SER A 91 3.77 29.57 -5.72
C SER A 91 4.71 28.85 -4.76
N GLU A 92 4.24 28.55 -3.54
CA GLU A 92 5.02 27.81 -2.55
C GLU A 92 5.22 26.34 -2.93
N SER A 93 4.32 25.75 -3.74
CA SER A 93 4.44 24.39 -4.27
C SER A 93 5.07 24.30 -5.66
N SER A 94 5.65 25.39 -6.18
CA SER A 94 6.19 25.45 -7.54
C SER A 94 7.37 24.50 -7.78
N TRP A 95 8.04 24.08 -6.70
CA TRP A 95 9.11 23.08 -6.72
C TRP A 95 8.61 21.66 -6.99
N ALA A 96 7.31 21.38 -6.79
CA ALA A 96 6.69 20.08 -7.02
C ALA A 96 5.94 20.07 -8.36
N ASN A 97 6.21 19.05 -9.19
CA ASN A 97 5.56 18.91 -10.48
C ASN A 97 4.15 18.36 -10.33
N VAL A 98 3.22 18.81 -11.18
CA VAL A 98 1.85 18.27 -11.19
C VAL A 98 1.88 16.79 -11.56
N LEU A 99 1.20 15.97 -10.76
CA LEU A 99 1.10 14.54 -11.00
C LEU A 99 0.18 14.31 -12.20
N ASN A 100 0.72 13.73 -13.27
CA ASN A 100 -0.08 13.21 -14.35
C ASN A 100 -0.52 11.77 -13.99
N GLU A 101 -1.79 11.60 -13.61
CA GLU A 101 -2.35 10.29 -13.24
C GLU A 101 -2.29 9.27 -14.40
N GLU A 102 -2.38 9.72 -15.66
CA GLU A 102 -2.25 8.84 -16.82
C GLU A 102 -0.81 8.34 -16.99
N TYR A 103 0.17 9.22 -16.78
CA TYR A 103 1.58 8.83 -16.81
C TYR A 103 1.93 7.89 -15.65
N GLN A 104 1.36 8.11 -14.47
CA GLN A 104 1.57 7.23 -13.32
C GLN A 104 1.00 5.83 -13.59
N LYS A 105 -0.16 5.70 -14.24
CA LYS A 105 -0.69 4.39 -14.67
C LYS A 105 0.24 3.67 -15.65
N LEU A 106 0.95 4.41 -16.51
CA LEU A 106 1.92 3.84 -17.44
C LEU A 106 3.25 3.46 -16.78
N ALA A 107 3.68 4.23 -15.78
CA ALA A 107 4.92 4.00 -15.04
C ALA A 107 4.78 3.01 -13.88
N ASN A 108 3.54 2.74 -13.42
CA ASN A 108 3.29 1.80 -12.35
C ASN A 108 3.45 0.37 -12.87
N MET A 109 4.53 -0.28 -12.43
CA MET A 109 4.91 -1.65 -12.81
C MET A 109 4.03 -2.73 -12.17
N ASP A 110 2.92 -2.36 -11.52
CA ASP A 110 1.94 -3.29 -10.90
C ASP A 110 1.49 -4.41 -11.86
N TRP A 111 1.44 -4.13 -13.17
CA TRP A 111 1.13 -5.15 -14.17
C TRP A 111 2.25 -6.20 -14.30
N SER A 112 3.52 -5.77 -14.20
CA SER A 112 4.71 -6.64 -14.25
C SER A 112 4.77 -7.52 -13.02
N ASP A 113 4.57 -6.96 -11.83
CA ASP A 113 4.59 -7.70 -10.57
C ASP A 113 3.50 -8.79 -10.53
N LYS A 114 2.33 -8.51 -11.12
CA LYS A 114 1.24 -9.48 -11.22
C LYS A 114 1.57 -10.63 -12.17
N VAL A 115 2.25 -10.35 -13.28
CA VAL A 115 2.68 -11.37 -14.26
C VAL A 115 3.78 -12.25 -13.67
N ASP A 116 4.78 -11.64 -13.03
CA ASP A 116 5.89 -12.39 -12.41
C ASP A 116 5.39 -13.33 -11.30
N ASN A 117 4.48 -12.87 -10.44
CA ASN A 117 3.88 -13.72 -9.41
C ASN A 117 3.08 -14.89 -10.01
N PHE A 118 2.41 -14.67 -11.14
CA PHE A 118 1.66 -15.73 -11.82
C PHE A 118 2.61 -16.78 -12.41
N ILE A 119 3.69 -16.34 -13.07
CA ILE A 119 4.71 -17.23 -13.64
C ILE A 119 5.38 -18.04 -12.53
N LEU A 120 5.82 -17.40 -11.44
CA LEU A 120 6.45 -18.07 -10.30
C LEU A 120 5.53 -19.12 -9.67
N ARG A 121 4.22 -18.85 -9.62
CA ARG A 121 3.24 -19.81 -9.10
C ARG A 121 3.07 -21.02 -10.02
N ILE A 122 3.07 -20.83 -11.33
CA ILE A 122 2.97 -21.92 -12.31
C ILE A 122 4.24 -22.78 -12.31
N THR A 123 5.42 -22.15 -12.37
CA THR A 123 6.70 -22.86 -12.36
C THR A 123 6.93 -23.60 -11.04
N GLY A 124 6.54 -22.99 -9.91
CA GLY A 124 6.55 -23.64 -8.60
C GLY A 124 5.67 -24.89 -8.55
N VAL A 125 4.43 -24.83 -9.06
CA VAL A 125 3.55 -26.00 -9.14
C VAL A 125 4.12 -27.08 -10.06
N GLY A 126 4.68 -26.69 -11.21
CA GLY A 126 5.34 -27.63 -12.13
C GLY A 126 6.51 -28.38 -11.48
N ALA A 127 7.34 -27.68 -10.70
CA ALA A 127 8.46 -28.28 -9.97
C ALA A 127 7.98 -29.32 -8.93
N VAL A 128 6.91 -29.02 -8.20
CA VAL A 128 6.32 -29.96 -7.22
C VAL A 128 5.79 -31.21 -7.93
N ILE A 129 5.09 -31.05 -9.06
CA ILE A 129 4.57 -32.19 -9.84
C ILE A 129 5.71 -33.09 -10.35
N MET A 130 6.80 -32.50 -10.83
CA MET A 130 7.99 -33.24 -11.28
C MET A 130 8.63 -34.04 -10.14
N MET A 131 8.81 -33.44 -8.96
CA MET A 131 9.34 -34.16 -7.79
C MET A 131 8.46 -35.34 -7.37
N VAL A 132 7.13 -35.17 -7.39
CA VAL A 132 6.19 -36.26 -7.06
C VAL A 132 6.28 -37.38 -8.10
N PHE A 133 6.38 -37.04 -9.38
CA PHE A 133 6.55 -38.02 -10.45
C PHE A 133 7.86 -38.82 -10.29
N GLU A 134 8.98 -38.14 -10.03
CA GLU A 134 10.27 -38.79 -9.77
C GLU A 134 10.22 -39.71 -8.55
N LEU A 135 9.55 -39.30 -7.47
CA LEU A 135 9.39 -40.12 -6.28
C LEU A 135 8.59 -41.40 -6.57
N ILE A 136 7.46 -41.28 -7.29
CA ILE A 136 6.65 -42.44 -7.71
C ILE A 136 7.47 -43.37 -8.60
N PHE A 137 8.25 -42.82 -9.53
CA PHE A 137 9.09 -43.58 -10.43
C PHE A 137 10.17 -44.38 -9.66
N ILE A 138 10.87 -43.75 -8.71
CA ILE A 138 11.87 -44.42 -7.88
C ILE A 138 11.23 -45.51 -7.01
N LEU A 139 10.09 -45.23 -6.37
CA LEU A 139 9.36 -46.22 -5.58
C LEU A 139 8.88 -47.40 -6.44
N GLY A 140 8.42 -47.13 -7.67
CA GLY A 140 8.04 -48.15 -8.65
C GLY A 140 9.22 -49.03 -9.05
N MET A 141 10.39 -48.44 -9.31
CA MET A 141 11.62 -49.19 -9.60
C MET A 141 12.06 -50.05 -8.40
N LEU A 142 12.03 -49.49 -7.18
CA LEU A 142 12.35 -50.24 -5.96
C LEU A 142 11.37 -51.41 -5.79
N TYR A 143 10.07 -51.17 -5.96
CA TYR A 143 9.04 -52.21 -5.85
C TYR A 143 9.25 -53.35 -6.85
N MET A 144 9.53 -53.03 -8.13
CA MET A 144 9.84 -54.03 -9.15
C MET A 144 11.16 -54.77 -8.88
N TYR A 145 12.12 -54.16 -8.19
CA TYR A 145 13.38 -54.81 -7.81
C TYR A 145 13.23 -55.74 -6.60
N PHE A 146 12.37 -55.37 -5.64
CA PHE A 146 12.14 -56.16 -4.42
C PHE A 146 11.25 -57.40 -4.63
N ILE A 147 10.30 -57.37 -5.58
CA ILE A 147 9.45 -58.53 -5.89
C ILE A 147 10.26 -59.79 -6.30
N PRO A 148 11.15 -59.75 -7.30
CA PRO A 148 11.92 -60.93 -7.70
C PRO A 148 12.91 -61.36 -6.61
N SER A 149 13.48 -60.43 -5.84
CA SER A 149 14.44 -60.77 -4.78
C SER A 149 13.81 -61.43 -3.55
N ILE A 150 12.56 -61.08 -3.20
CA ILE A 150 11.78 -61.80 -2.16
C ILE A 150 11.28 -63.16 -2.67
N ALA A 151 10.88 -63.25 -3.94
CA ALA A 151 10.46 -64.51 -4.56
C ALA A 151 11.60 -65.56 -4.64
N ILE A 152 12.86 -65.11 -4.69
CA ILE A 152 14.03 -65.99 -4.65
C ILE A 152 14.37 -66.44 -3.21
N LEU A 153 14.02 -65.66 -2.18
CA LEU A 153 14.27 -65.99 -0.76
C LEU A 153 13.22 -66.94 -0.17
N PHE A 154 12.00 -66.96 -0.70
CA PHE A 154 10.97 -67.95 -0.38
C PHE A 154 10.48 -68.63 -1.66
N PRO A 155 11.14 -69.71 -2.13
CA PRO A 155 10.59 -70.56 -3.17
C PRO A 155 9.42 -71.35 -2.55
N ILE A 156 8.25 -70.72 -2.43
CA ILE A 156 7.03 -71.42 -2.04
C ILE A 156 6.63 -72.27 -3.24
N TRP A 157 6.98 -73.55 -3.17
CA TRP A 157 6.16 -74.69 -3.57
C TRP A 157 5.07 -74.40 -4.61
N THR A 158 5.47 -74.24 -5.88
CA THR A 158 4.59 -74.54 -7.02
C THR A 158 4.95 -75.92 -7.58
N ILE A 159 4.85 -76.94 -6.74
CA ILE A 159 4.58 -78.32 -7.14
C ILE A 159 3.55 -78.84 -6.13
N GLY A 160 2.30 -79.04 -6.57
CA GLY A 160 1.27 -79.71 -5.77
C GLY A 160 -0.08 -79.02 -5.77
N GLY A 161 -0.78 -79.12 -6.90
CA GLY A 161 -2.18 -78.75 -7.08
C GLY A 161 -2.61 -79.10 -8.49
#